data_AF-A0A0Q9Y9P3-F1
#
_entry.id   AF-A0A0Q9Y9P3-F1
#
_cell.length_a   1.000
_cell.length_b   1.000
_cell.length_c   1.000
_cell.angle_alpha   90.00
_cell.angle_beta   90.00
_cell.angle_gamma   90.00
#
_symmetry.space_group_name_H-M   'P 1'
#
loop_
_entity.id
_entity.type
_entity.pdbx_description
1 polymer ?
#
loop_
_entity_poly.entity_id
_entity_poly.type
_entity_poly.pdbx_seq_one_letter_code
_entity_poly.pdbx_strand_id
1 'polypeptide(L)'
;MPKSKTINSQKETKKFFNAIEKNPPSSLYTLCNLLLVANDSVQANHAINKIERLVSVVQLDKLIACMIKLENNKRLLLDKDRVESFKAFRIELMSQKTWLTRLTQENIIKLSTSDEFLFYGLIALTRSHLQEQALNDPFDKFDFTVLENAGIEQIRDVIEELVSSCSSLPLAAFKSIAKRDIEFARGILLFMQSHSLRFEMGEYCLVQHPALKDELYLNWKNTTESIPLTQQSETLLKSSVSATGSKHPEFLDILGTNRIKKDTPNIESQAQRQKYSFGVLSGITCVTAALRFAPRFTSLSSAAASYSGASLARVAIGSSAVAASAAVAPLIAPASLLLLGGFMVLKAKQRMDETRAIEKTTPTKYKSCLK
;
A
#
# COMPACT_ATOMS: atom_id res chain seq x y z
N MET A 1 -47.93 -26.35 -18.92
CA MET A 1 -46.84 -25.36 -18.77
C MET A 1 -47.02 -24.61 -17.45
N PRO A 2 -46.11 -24.75 -16.47
CA PRO A 2 -46.23 -24.00 -15.23
C PRO A 2 -45.88 -22.54 -15.52
N LYS A 3 -46.76 -21.63 -15.10
CA LYS A 3 -46.55 -20.18 -15.17
C LYS A 3 -45.28 -19.83 -14.38
N SER A 4 -44.28 -19.33 -15.08
CA SER A 4 -43.12 -18.63 -14.50
C SER A 4 -43.64 -17.60 -13.49
N LYS A 5 -43.40 -17.85 -12.20
CA LYS A 5 -43.64 -16.86 -11.16
C LYS A 5 -42.61 -15.75 -11.38
N THR A 6 -43.02 -14.68 -12.03
CA THR A 6 -42.41 -13.36 -11.86
C THR A 6 -42.64 -12.95 -10.41
N ILE A 7 -41.81 -13.50 -9.52
CA ILE A 7 -41.71 -13.08 -8.14
C ILE A 7 -41.40 -11.58 -8.19
N ASN A 8 -42.25 -10.83 -7.50
CA ASN A 8 -42.36 -9.39 -7.62
C ASN A 8 -41.09 -8.71 -7.07
N SER A 9 -40.07 -8.58 -7.92
CA SER A 9 -38.69 -8.22 -7.55
C SER A 9 -38.59 -6.88 -6.82
N GLN A 10 -39.56 -5.99 -6.99
CA GLN A 10 -39.66 -4.73 -6.24
C GLN A 10 -40.03 -4.94 -4.76
N LYS A 11 -40.92 -5.90 -4.46
CA LYS A 11 -41.34 -6.21 -3.09
C LYS A 11 -40.19 -6.86 -2.31
N GLU A 12 -39.41 -7.71 -2.94
CA GLU A 12 -38.26 -8.36 -2.32
C GLU A 12 -37.10 -7.39 -2.07
N THR A 13 -36.83 -6.48 -3.00
CA THR A 13 -35.84 -5.42 -2.79
C THR A 13 -36.23 -4.49 -1.64
N LYS A 14 -37.51 -4.07 -1.54
CA LYS A 14 -37.99 -3.30 -0.39
C LYS A 14 -37.85 -4.08 0.93
N LYS A 15 -38.10 -5.40 0.92
CA LYS A 15 -37.90 -6.25 2.10
C LYS A 15 -36.43 -6.32 2.52
N PHE A 16 -35.49 -6.45 1.58
CA PHE A 16 -34.06 -6.48 1.87
C PHE A 16 -33.60 -5.17 2.53
N PHE A 17 -33.96 -4.01 1.97
CA PHE A 17 -33.60 -2.73 2.56
C PHE A 17 -34.22 -2.53 3.95
N ASN A 18 -35.49 -2.91 4.14
CA ASN A 18 -36.09 -2.92 5.47
C ASN A 18 -35.42 -3.92 6.44
N ALA A 19 -34.84 -5.00 5.92
CA ALA A 19 -34.10 -5.97 6.72
C ALA A 19 -32.74 -5.44 7.16
N ILE A 20 -32.08 -4.57 6.39
CA ILE A 20 -30.87 -3.86 6.86
C ILE A 20 -31.17 -3.08 8.15
N GLU A 21 -32.33 -2.43 8.21
CA GLU A 21 -32.74 -1.65 9.38
C GLU A 21 -33.03 -2.52 10.61
N LYS A 22 -33.67 -3.68 10.40
CA LYS A 22 -34.17 -4.54 11.48
C LYS A 22 -33.17 -5.61 11.92
N ASN A 23 -32.36 -6.12 10.99
CA ASN A 23 -31.39 -7.20 11.21
C ASN A 23 -30.16 -7.01 10.28
N PRO A 24 -29.30 -6.01 10.57
CA PRO A 24 -28.11 -5.74 9.78
C PRO A 24 -27.18 -6.95 9.57
N PRO A 25 -26.92 -7.83 10.57
CA PRO A 25 -26.05 -8.99 10.38
C PRO A 25 -26.53 -9.94 9.28
N SER A 26 -27.84 -10.24 9.25
CA SER A 26 -28.38 -11.18 8.25
C SER A 26 -28.32 -10.60 6.84
N SER A 27 -28.58 -9.29 6.71
CA SER A 27 -28.46 -8.58 5.44
C SER A 27 -27.02 -8.50 4.96
N LEU A 28 -26.06 -8.28 5.87
CA LEU A 28 -24.63 -8.33 5.58
C LEU A 28 -24.22 -9.70 5.03
N TYR A 29 -24.56 -10.79 5.72
CA TYR A 29 -24.24 -12.15 5.24
C TYR A 29 -24.86 -12.44 3.87
N THR A 30 -26.08 -11.98 3.64
CA THR A 30 -26.77 -12.15 2.35
C THR A 30 -26.03 -11.40 1.25
N LEU A 31 -25.61 -10.15 1.50
CA LEU A 31 -24.89 -9.33 0.53
C LEU A 31 -23.51 -9.92 0.21
N CYS A 32 -22.76 -10.34 1.23
CA CYS A 32 -21.45 -10.95 1.03
C CYS A 32 -21.56 -12.28 0.25
N ASN A 33 -22.59 -13.10 0.53
CA ASN A 33 -22.84 -14.31 -0.24
C ASN A 33 -23.18 -14.01 -1.70
N LEU A 34 -23.99 -12.98 -1.96
CA LEU A 34 -24.32 -12.55 -3.32
C LEU A 34 -23.06 -12.15 -4.10
N LEU A 35 -22.13 -11.43 -3.45
CA LEU A 35 -20.86 -11.01 -4.04
C LEU A 35 -19.96 -12.19 -4.40
N LEU A 36 -19.89 -13.23 -3.56
CA LEU A 36 -19.09 -14.41 -3.86
C LEU A 36 -19.57 -15.18 -5.11
N VAL A 37 -20.89 -15.23 -5.33
CA VAL A 37 -21.47 -15.95 -6.49
C VAL A 37 -21.75 -15.03 -7.68
N ALA A 38 -21.38 -13.76 -7.60
CA ALA A 38 -21.68 -12.73 -8.58
C ALA A 38 -21.06 -13.07 -9.95
N ASN A 39 -19.80 -13.48 -9.96
CA ASN A 39 -19.06 -13.84 -11.18
C ASN A 39 -19.69 -15.03 -11.93
N ASP A 40 -20.30 -15.95 -11.19
CA ASP A 40 -20.88 -17.19 -11.75
C ASP A 40 -22.40 -17.09 -11.98
N SER A 41 -23.04 -15.97 -11.60
CA SER A 41 -24.50 -15.81 -11.67
C SER A 41 -24.93 -14.42 -12.14
N VAL A 42 -25.48 -14.37 -13.35
CA VAL A 42 -26.12 -13.16 -13.92
C VAL A 42 -27.20 -12.60 -12.99
N GLN A 43 -27.94 -13.47 -12.29
CA GLN A 43 -28.97 -13.05 -11.34
C GLN A 43 -28.39 -12.38 -10.10
N ALA A 44 -27.28 -12.91 -9.57
CA ALA A 44 -26.58 -12.31 -8.44
C ALA A 44 -25.98 -10.95 -8.81
N ASN A 45 -25.33 -10.86 -9.97
CA ASN A 45 -24.84 -9.59 -10.52
C ASN A 45 -25.96 -8.55 -10.68
N HIS A 46 -27.11 -8.94 -11.25
CA HIS A 46 -28.26 -8.04 -11.36
C HIS A 46 -28.78 -7.60 -9.97
N ALA A 47 -28.79 -8.49 -8.98
CA ALA A 47 -29.18 -8.15 -7.62
C ALA A 47 -28.22 -7.15 -6.96
N ILE A 48 -26.91 -7.35 -7.09
CA ILE A 48 -25.87 -6.44 -6.57
C ILE A 48 -26.00 -5.06 -7.21
N ASN A 49 -26.07 -4.99 -8.54
CA ASN A 49 -26.26 -3.74 -9.27
C ASN A 49 -27.53 -2.99 -8.81
N LYS A 50 -28.60 -3.73 -8.48
CA LYS A 50 -29.83 -3.13 -7.95
C LYS A 50 -29.65 -2.64 -6.52
N ILE A 51 -28.94 -3.38 -5.67
CA ILE A 51 -28.66 -3.00 -4.28
C ILE A 51 -27.80 -1.74 -4.26
N GLU A 52 -26.69 -1.75 -4.98
CA GLU A 52 -25.73 -0.66 -5.09
C GLU A 52 -26.39 0.68 -5.50
N ARG A 53 -27.32 0.64 -6.47
CA ARG A 53 -28.04 1.85 -6.92
C ARG A 53 -29.01 2.41 -5.89
N LEU A 54 -29.63 1.54 -5.09
CA LEU A 54 -30.78 1.87 -4.24
C LEU A 54 -30.47 1.94 -2.75
N VAL A 55 -29.34 1.39 -2.30
CA VAL A 55 -28.92 1.42 -0.90
C VAL A 55 -28.68 2.88 -0.47
N SER A 56 -29.23 3.26 0.68
CA SER A 56 -28.98 4.57 1.24
C SER A 56 -27.63 4.61 1.97
N VAL A 57 -27.04 5.80 2.11
CA VAL A 57 -25.81 6.00 2.89
C VAL A 57 -26.00 5.47 4.32
N VAL A 58 -27.12 5.78 4.96
CA VAL A 58 -27.44 5.32 6.32
C VAL A 58 -27.50 3.79 6.43
N GLN A 59 -28.04 3.11 5.42
CA GLN A 59 -28.07 1.64 5.37
C GLN A 59 -26.67 1.05 5.19
N LEU A 60 -25.86 1.67 4.34
CA LEU A 60 -24.49 1.25 4.11
C LEU A 60 -23.62 1.45 5.36
N ASP A 61 -23.76 2.58 6.06
CA ASP A 61 -23.11 2.85 7.35
C ASP A 61 -23.42 1.75 8.37
N LYS A 62 -24.68 1.32 8.45
CA LYS A 62 -25.11 0.23 9.34
C LYS A 62 -24.45 -1.09 8.98
N LEU A 63 -24.35 -1.42 7.69
CA LEU A 63 -23.69 -2.65 7.23
C LEU A 63 -22.19 -2.62 7.54
N ILE A 64 -21.52 -1.51 7.29
CA ILE A 64 -20.08 -1.32 7.56
C ILE A 64 -19.80 -1.41 9.07
N ALA A 65 -20.58 -0.70 9.88
CA ALA A 65 -20.45 -0.78 11.34
C ALA A 65 -20.69 -2.19 11.86
N CYS A 66 -21.66 -2.91 11.28
CA CYS A 66 -21.92 -4.31 11.61
C CYS A 66 -20.74 -5.21 11.24
N MET A 67 -20.18 -5.08 10.04
CA MET A 67 -19.02 -5.83 9.58
C MET A 67 -17.82 -5.63 10.51
N ILE A 68 -17.44 -4.38 10.77
CA ILE A 68 -16.31 -4.04 11.64
C ILE A 68 -16.52 -4.59 13.05
N LYS A 69 -17.73 -4.49 13.60
CA LYS A 69 -18.06 -5.03 14.92
C LYS A 69 -17.92 -6.56 14.96
N LEU A 70 -18.37 -7.26 13.92
CA LEU A 70 -18.26 -8.72 13.85
C LEU A 70 -16.80 -9.17 13.70
N GLU A 71 -16.02 -8.50 12.86
CA GLU A 71 -14.59 -8.76 12.70
C GLU A 71 -13.80 -8.53 13.98
N ASN A 72 -14.10 -7.47 14.73
CA ASN A 72 -13.34 -7.16 15.96
C ASN A 72 -13.75 -8.05 17.14
N ASN A 73 -15.06 -8.28 17.34
CA ASN A 73 -15.54 -8.92 18.56
C ASN A 73 -15.77 -10.43 18.42
N LYS A 74 -15.89 -10.95 17.19
CA LYS A 74 -16.27 -12.34 16.92
C LYS A 74 -15.38 -13.03 15.90
N ARG A 75 -14.20 -12.48 15.57
CA ARG A 75 -13.30 -13.04 14.54
C ARG A 75 -13.05 -14.53 14.72
N LEU A 76 -12.78 -14.95 15.96
CA LEU A 76 -12.47 -16.34 16.31
C LEU A 76 -13.66 -17.31 16.12
N LEU A 77 -14.88 -16.77 16.00
CA LEU A 77 -16.11 -17.52 15.80
C LEU A 77 -16.59 -17.48 14.34
N LEU A 78 -15.93 -16.70 13.48
CA LEU A 78 -16.21 -16.67 12.06
C LEU A 78 -15.46 -17.83 11.39
N ASP A 79 -16.17 -18.62 10.60
CA ASP A 79 -15.52 -19.58 9.72
C ASP A 79 -14.68 -18.83 8.66
N LYS A 80 -13.76 -19.57 8.02
CA LYS A 80 -12.85 -19.01 7.02
C LYS A 80 -13.62 -18.37 5.86
N ASP A 81 -14.70 -19.00 5.41
CA ASP A 81 -15.49 -18.53 4.27
C ASP A 81 -16.14 -17.18 4.57
N ARG A 82 -16.61 -16.95 5.80
CA ARG A 82 -17.14 -15.65 6.25
C ARG A 82 -16.08 -14.57 6.28
N VAL A 83 -14.87 -14.88 6.73
CA VAL A 83 -13.75 -13.94 6.73
C VAL A 83 -13.43 -13.51 5.29
N GLU A 84 -13.33 -14.47 4.37
CA GLU A 84 -13.11 -14.18 2.94
C GLU A 84 -14.28 -13.38 2.34
N SER A 85 -15.52 -13.71 2.71
CA SER A 85 -16.71 -12.99 2.23
C SER A 85 -16.71 -11.51 2.66
N PHE A 86 -16.27 -11.23 3.90
CA PHE A 86 -16.16 -9.86 4.41
C PHE A 86 -15.01 -9.10 3.76
N LYS A 87 -13.87 -9.77 3.55
CA LYS A 87 -12.75 -9.22 2.78
C LYS A 87 -13.19 -8.84 1.36
N ALA A 88 -13.83 -9.74 0.63
CA ALA A 88 -14.34 -9.49 -0.71
C ALA A 88 -15.32 -8.31 -0.73
N PHE A 89 -16.25 -8.25 0.23
CA PHE A 89 -17.17 -7.12 0.34
C PHE A 89 -16.46 -5.79 0.59
N ARG A 90 -15.48 -5.78 1.50
CA ARG A 90 -14.68 -4.58 1.80
C ARG A 90 -13.90 -4.10 0.58
N ILE A 91 -13.31 -5.00 -0.18
CA ILE A 91 -12.60 -4.67 -1.43
C ILE A 91 -13.57 -4.08 -2.45
N GLU A 92 -14.74 -4.70 -2.64
CA GLU A 92 -15.76 -4.22 -3.56
C GLU A 92 -16.19 -2.79 -3.22
N LEU A 93 -16.42 -2.50 -1.93
CA LEU A 93 -16.78 -1.16 -1.45
C LEU A 93 -15.73 -0.09 -1.80
N MET A 94 -14.44 -0.42 -1.73
CA MET A 94 -13.34 0.55 -1.96
C MET A 94 -12.85 0.61 -3.42
N SER A 95 -13.15 -0.40 -4.23
CA SER A 95 -12.67 -0.51 -5.61
C SER A 95 -13.70 -0.04 -6.64
N GLN A 96 -15.00 -0.27 -6.40
CA GLN A 96 -16.04 0.05 -7.36
C GLN A 96 -16.51 1.49 -7.23
N LYS A 97 -16.48 2.22 -8.34
CA LYS A 97 -16.84 3.64 -8.43
C LYS A 97 -18.25 3.92 -7.91
N THR A 98 -19.18 3.04 -8.22
CA THR A 98 -20.58 3.14 -7.82
C THR A 98 -20.77 3.04 -6.31
N TRP A 99 -20.10 2.10 -5.66
CA TRP A 99 -20.07 2.01 -4.20
C TRP A 99 -19.41 3.23 -3.56
N LEU A 100 -18.28 3.71 -4.12
CA LEU A 100 -17.60 4.91 -3.63
C LEU A 100 -18.53 6.13 -3.57
N THR A 101 -19.43 6.32 -4.54
CA THR A 101 -20.40 7.44 -4.52
C THR A 101 -21.37 7.44 -3.33
N ARG A 102 -21.48 6.31 -2.63
CA ARG A 102 -22.35 6.14 -1.46
C ARG A 102 -21.57 6.11 -0.14
N LEU A 103 -20.25 6.04 -0.19
CA LEU A 103 -19.41 5.99 1.00
C LEU A 103 -19.07 7.40 1.46
N THR A 104 -19.19 7.63 2.77
CA THR A 104 -18.63 8.83 3.38
C THR A 104 -17.12 8.66 3.56
N GLN A 105 -16.40 9.77 3.64
CA GLN A 105 -14.98 9.76 3.99
C GLN A 105 -14.70 9.00 5.30
N GLU A 106 -15.59 9.13 6.29
CA GLU A 106 -15.49 8.42 7.57
C GLU A 106 -15.60 6.89 7.39
N ASN A 107 -16.48 6.42 6.50
CA ASN A 107 -16.58 5.00 6.19
C ASN A 107 -15.31 4.46 5.57
N ILE A 108 -14.73 5.18 4.60
CA ILE A 108 -13.50 4.74 3.94
C ILE A 108 -12.36 4.65 4.97
N ILE A 109 -12.24 5.66 5.85
CA ILE A 109 -11.26 5.64 6.96
C ILE A 109 -11.51 4.46 7.92
N LYS A 110 -12.76 4.08 8.18
CA LYS A 110 -13.12 2.92 9.01
C LYS A 110 -12.82 1.57 8.32
N LEU A 111 -12.85 1.53 6.99
CA LEU A 111 -12.51 0.32 6.22
C LEU A 111 -11.01 0.14 6.04
N SER A 112 -10.23 1.22 6.14
CA SER A 112 -8.77 1.24 5.93
C SER A 112 -7.95 1.00 7.20
N THR A 113 -8.56 0.50 8.29
CA THR A 113 -7.92 0.49 9.62
C THR A 113 -7.00 -0.70 9.90
N SER A 114 -6.66 -1.46 8.88
CA SER A 114 -5.67 -2.54 8.97
C SER A 114 -4.69 -2.43 7.83
N ASP A 115 -3.46 -2.88 8.05
CA ASP A 115 -2.36 -2.80 7.08
C ASP A 115 -2.75 -3.35 5.70
N GLU A 116 -3.49 -4.45 5.67
CA GLU A 116 -3.99 -5.10 4.44
C GLU A 116 -4.86 -4.16 3.58
N PHE A 117 -5.63 -3.28 4.21
CA PHE A 117 -6.61 -2.41 3.54
C PHE A 117 -6.15 -0.96 3.45
N LEU A 118 -4.94 -0.62 3.90
CA LEU A 118 -4.45 0.75 3.88
C LEU A 118 -4.46 1.30 2.45
N PHE A 119 -3.79 0.63 1.51
CA PHE A 119 -3.68 1.09 0.13
C PHE A 119 -5.05 1.16 -0.59
N TYR A 120 -5.94 0.20 -0.34
CA TYR A 120 -7.32 0.28 -0.84
C TYR A 120 -8.02 1.53 -0.34
N GLY A 121 -7.90 1.84 0.95
CA GLY A 121 -8.46 3.03 1.55
C GLY A 121 -7.86 4.33 1.02
N LEU A 122 -6.54 4.39 0.83
CA LEU A 122 -5.86 5.58 0.30
C LEU A 122 -6.26 5.86 -1.16
N ILE A 123 -6.38 4.80 -1.98
CA ILE A 123 -6.90 4.91 -3.34
C ILE A 123 -8.36 5.36 -3.30
N ALA A 124 -9.22 4.71 -2.52
CA ALA A 124 -10.64 5.06 -2.39
C ALA A 124 -10.86 6.52 -1.94
N LEU A 125 -10.09 6.99 -0.96
CA LEU A 125 -10.12 8.39 -0.50
C LEU A 125 -9.69 9.34 -1.61
N THR A 126 -8.60 9.04 -2.31
CA THR A 126 -8.12 9.85 -3.44
C THR A 126 -9.17 9.94 -4.54
N ARG A 127 -9.76 8.81 -4.93
CA ARG A 127 -10.80 8.76 -5.95
C ARG A 127 -12.05 9.53 -5.55
N SER A 128 -12.52 9.37 -4.31
CA SER A 128 -13.66 10.14 -3.77
C SER A 128 -13.38 11.64 -3.82
N HIS A 129 -12.19 12.06 -3.40
CA HIS A 129 -11.77 13.46 -3.40
C HIS A 129 -11.71 14.08 -4.80
N LEU A 130 -11.12 13.35 -5.77
CA LEU A 130 -11.04 13.79 -7.16
C LEU A 130 -12.45 13.88 -7.77
N GLN A 131 -13.32 12.91 -7.48
CA GLN A 131 -14.70 12.93 -7.95
C GLN A 131 -15.50 14.11 -7.39
N GLU A 132 -15.39 14.41 -6.10
CA GLU A 132 -16.05 15.55 -5.45
C GLU A 132 -15.63 16.89 -6.07
N GLN A 133 -14.39 16.97 -6.55
CA GLN A 133 -13.84 18.16 -7.22
C GLN A 133 -14.00 18.15 -8.75
N ALA A 134 -14.66 17.13 -9.31
CA ALA A 134 -14.79 16.93 -10.75
C ALA A 134 -13.43 16.90 -11.50
N LEU A 135 -12.41 16.34 -10.86
CA LEU A 135 -11.06 16.18 -11.41
C LEU A 135 -10.90 14.81 -12.08
N ASN A 136 -9.88 14.69 -12.93
CA ASN A 136 -9.54 13.42 -13.56
C ASN A 136 -9.13 12.39 -12.51
N ASP A 137 -9.62 11.15 -12.63
CA ASP A 137 -9.29 10.02 -11.76
C ASP A 137 -8.28 9.09 -12.45
N PRO A 138 -6.98 9.13 -12.09
CA PRO A 138 -5.98 8.21 -12.65
C PRO A 138 -6.26 6.75 -12.33
N PHE A 139 -7.04 6.46 -11.28
CA PHE A 139 -7.34 5.11 -10.82
C PHE A 139 -8.61 4.51 -11.43
N ASP A 140 -9.27 5.17 -12.37
CA ASP A 140 -10.56 4.71 -12.95
C ASP A 140 -10.46 3.29 -13.56
N LYS A 141 -9.27 2.92 -14.06
CA LYS A 141 -8.96 1.59 -14.63
C LYS A 141 -7.93 0.80 -13.83
N PHE A 142 -7.71 1.18 -12.57
CA PHE A 142 -6.72 0.50 -11.73
C PHE A 142 -7.15 -0.94 -11.44
N ASP A 143 -6.23 -1.88 -11.66
CA ASP A 143 -6.45 -3.29 -11.32
C ASP A 143 -6.13 -3.54 -9.84
N PHE A 144 -7.18 -3.66 -9.04
CA PHE A 144 -7.06 -3.89 -7.59
C PHE A 144 -6.53 -5.28 -7.24
N THR A 145 -6.46 -6.24 -8.17
CA THR A 145 -5.85 -7.56 -7.92
C THR A 145 -4.34 -7.46 -7.71
N VAL A 146 -3.71 -6.38 -8.18
CA VAL A 146 -2.29 -6.08 -7.91
C VAL A 146 -2.05 -5.92 -6.41
N LEU A 147 -3.00 -5.35 -5.67
CA LEU A 147 -2.85 -5.16 -4.22
C LEU A 147 -2.91 -6.48 -3.44
N GLU A 148 -3.52 -7.52 -4.01
CA GLU A 148 -3.62 -8.85 -3.38
C GLU A 148 -2.40 -9.73 -3.68
N ASN A 149 -1.88 -9.62 -4.90
CA ASN A 149 -0.92 -10.59 -5.44
C ASN A 149 0.53 -10.08 -5.48
N ALA A 150 0.73 -8.76 -5.36
CA ALA A 150 2.03 -8.13 -5.53
C ALA A 150 2.70 -7.80 -4.19
N GLY A 151 4.04 -7.81 -4.19
CA GLY A 151 4.82 -7.32 -3.05
C GLY A 151 4.69 -5.80 -2.91
N ILE A 152 5.00 -5.26 -1.72
CA ILE A 152 4.86 -3.82 -1.43
C ILE A 152 5.64 -2.94 -2.42
N GLU A 153 6.76 -3.42 -2.95
CA GLU A 153 7.56 -2.74 -3.96
C GLU A 153 6.84 -2.61 -5.30
N GLN A 154 6.21 -3.68 -5.76
CA GLN A 154 5.44 -3.69 -7.00
C GLN A 154 4.19 -2.83 -6.87
N ILE A 155 3.54 -2.87 -5.71
CA ILE A 155 2.41 -2.00 -5.38
C ILE A 155 2.85 -0.53 -5.45
N ARG A 156 4.01 -0.20 -4.86
CA ARG A 156 4.55 1.17 -4.93
C ARG A 156 4.75 1.60 -6.38
N ASP A 157 5.47 0.84 -7.18
CA ASP A 157 5.85 1.27 -8.53
C ASP A 157 4.62 1.57 -9.41
N VAL A 158 3.55 0.77 -9.28
CA VAL A 158 2.31 1.00 -10.03
C VAL A 158 1.54 2.20 -9.48
N ILE A 159 1.45 2.35 -8.15
CA ILE A 159 0.72 3.46 -7.52
C ILE A 159 1.44 4.79 -7.73
N GLU A 160 2.78 4.80 -7.73
CA GLU A 160 3.60 6.00 -7.77
C GLU A 160 3.31 6.84 -9.02
N GLU A 161 3.17 6.20 -10.19
CA GLU A 161 2.83 6.89 -11.44
C GLU A 161 1.42 7.51 -11.37
N LEU A 162 0.45 6.76 -10.86
CA LEU A 162 -0.94 7.20 -10.74
C LEU A 162 -1.09 8.36 -9.75
N VAL A 163 -0.45 8.27 -8.60
CA VAL A 163 -0.45 9.32 -7.57
C VAL A 163 0.25 10.58 -8.08
N SER A 164 1.34 10.45 -8.86
CA SER A 164 2.01 11.62 -9.45
C SER A 164 1.13 12.39 -10.45
N SER A 165 0.16 11.70 -11.03
CA SER A 165 -0.80 12.25 -12.00
C SER A 165 -2.03 12.88 -11.32
N CYS A 166 -2.19 12.74 -10.00
CA CYS A 166 -3.27 13.37 -9.25
C CYS A 166 -2.98 14.88 -9.10
N SER A 167 -3.96 15.72 -9.43
CA SER A 167 -3.84 17.18 -9.23
C SER A 167 -4.03 17.61 -7.77
N SER A 168 -4.71 16.79 -6.96
CA SER A 168 -4.96 17.04 -5.55
C SER A 168 -5.08 15.72 -4.78
N LEU A 169 -4.84 15.76 -3.46
CA LEU A 169 -4.96 14.62 -2.55
C LEU A 169 -5.72 15.01 -1.27
N PRO A 170 -6.48 14.08 -0.66
CA PRO A 170 -7.29 14.33 0.54
C PRO A 170 -6.43 14.36 1.81
N LEU A 171 -5.56 15.36 1.96
CA LEU A 171 -4.61 15.46 3.07
C LEU A 171 -5.27 15.39 4.45
N ALA A 172 -6.46 15.99 4.63
CA ALA A 172 -7.17 15.91 5.91
C ALA A 172 -7.53 14.46 6.30
N ALA A 173 -7.94 13.64 5.32
CA ALA A 173 -8.23 12.22 5.53
C ALA A 173 -6.96 11.44 5.86
N PHE A 174 -5.88 11.69 5.09
CA PHE A 174 -4.59 11.04 5.31
C PHE A 174 -4.00 11.38 6.67
N LYS A 175 -4.06 12.65 7.09
CA LYS A 175 -3.64 13.09 8.44
C LYS A 175 -4.42 12.36 9.54
N SER A 176 -5.74 12.16 9.37
CA SER A 176 -6.58 11.41 10.32
C SER A 176 -6.15 9.93 10.48
N ILE A 177 -5.74 9.29 9.37
CA ILE A 177 -5.23 7.91 9.38
C ILE A 177 -3.82 7.88 9.99
N ALA A 178 -2.92 8.73 9.50
CA ALA A 178 -1.52 8.78 9.94
C ALA A 178 -1.37 9.02 11.44
N LYS A 179 -2.28 9.78 12.07
CA LYS A 179 -2.26 10.04 13.51
C LYS A 179 -2.35 8.77 14.38
N ARG A 180 -2.91 7.67 13.86
CA ARG A 180 -3.24 6.48 14.66
C ARG A 180 -2.02 5.64 15.01
N ASP A 181 -1.14 5.42 14.05
CA ASP A 181 0.01 4.54 14.19
C ASP A 181 1.13 4.94 13.21
N ILE A 182 2.37 4.64 13.60
CA ILE A 182 3.56 4.95 12.82
C ILE A 182 3.61 4.17 11.49
N GLU A 183 3.13 2.93 11.44
CA GLU A 183 3.10 2.12 10.22
C GLU A 183 2.11 2.69 9.20
N PHE A 184 0.97 3.20 9.66
CA PHE A 184 0.04 3.93 8.78
C PHE A 184 0.65 5.22 8.24
N ALA A 185 1.38 5.96 9.09
CA ALA A 185 2.11 7.15 8.65
C ALA A 185 3.16 6.79 7.58
N ARG A 186 3.95 5.72 7.78
CA ARG A 186 4.92 5.21 6.79
C ARG A 186 4.23 4.81 5.48
N GLY A 187 3.14 4.06 5.55
CA GLY A 187 2.39 3.63 4.37
C GLY A 187 1.82 4.81 3.56
N ILE A 188 1.36 5.88 4.22
CA ILE A 188 0.91 7.10 3.55
C ILE A 188 2.07 7.85 2.91
N LEU A 189 3.20 7.98 3.59
CA LEU A 189 4.39 8.63 3.02
C LEU A 189 4.92 7.88 1.80
N LEU A 190 4.86 6.54 1.83
CA LEU A 190 5.16 5.67 0.70
C LEU A 190 4.17 5.88 -0.45
N PHE A 191 2.86 5.92 -0.16
CA PHE A 191 1.83 6.19 -1.16
C PHE A 191 2.04 7.54 -1.85
N MET A 192 2.44 8.56 -1.10
CA MET A 192 2.63 9.93 -1.59
C MET A 192 4.03 10.19 -2.17
N GLN A 193 4.87 9.17 -2.32
CA GLN A 193 6.29 9.35 -2.61
C GLN A 193 6.58 10.20 -3.85
N SER A 194 5.74 10.16 -4.88
CA SER A 194 5.89 10.95 -6.11
C SER A 194 5.11 12.27 -6.13
N HIS A 195 4.36 12.60 -5.08
CA HIS A 195 3.52 13.78 -5.03
C HIS A 195 4.18 14.93 -4.25
N SER A 196 3.97 16.17 -4.69
CA SER A 196 4.57 17.37 -4.08
C SER A 196 4.16 17.55 -2.61
N LEU A 197 2.90 17.26 -2.28
CA LEU A 197 2.33 17.31 -0.93
C LEU A 197 2.96 16.32 0.08
N ARG A 198 3.88 15.43 -0.33
CA ARG A 198 4.59 14.53 0.59
C ARG A 198 5.40 15.29 1.65
N PHE A 199 5.87 16.50 1.35
CA PHE A 199 6.65 17.30 2.30
C PHE A 199 5.76 17.83 3.43
N GLU A 200 4.58 18.38 3.08
CA GLU A 200 3.58 18.81 4.06
C GLU A 200 3.09 17.62 4.91
N MET A 201 2.85 16.48 4.26
CA MET A 201 2.47 15.26 4.98
C MET A 201 3.60 14.75 5.87
N GLY A 202 4.85 14.79 5.42
CA GLY A 202 6.02 14.40 6.18
C GLY A 202 6.24 15.27 7.42
N GLU A 203 6.06 16.59 7.29
CA GLU A 203 6.06 17.51 8.41
C GLU A 203 4.99 17.14 9.46
N TYR A 204 3.76 16.88 9.01
CA TYR A 204 2.71 16.42 9.91
C TYR A 204 3.05 15.09 10.60
N CYS A 205 3.52 14.11 9.84
CA CYS A 205 3.91 12.79 10.35
C CYS A 205 5.06 12.90 11.36
N LEU A 206 6.03 13.79 11.15
CA LEU A 206 7.13 14.01 12.09
C LEU A 206 6.64 14.57 13.43
N VAL A 207 5.67 15.49 13.40
CA VAL A 207 5.05 16.04 14.62
C VAL A 207 4.27 14.96 15.39
N GLN A 208 3.53 14.10 14.69
CA GLN A 208 2.77 13.02 15.34
C GLN A 208 3.68 11.86 15.80
N HIS A 209 4.71 11.55 15.04
CA HIS A 209 5.60 10.40 15.23
C HIS A 209 7.08 10.82 15.11
N PRO A 210 7.67 11.38 16.18
CA PRO A 210 9.06 11.84 16.16
C PRO A 210 10.10 10.75 15.80
N ALA A 211 9.75 9.47 15.96
CA ALA A 211 10.60 8.35 15.56
C ALA A 211 10.86 8.29 14.04
N LEU A 212 10.04 8.95 13.21
CA LEU A 212 10.23 9.03 11.76
C LEU A 212 11.31 10.03 11.34
N LYS A 213 11.93 10.77 12.28
CA LYS A 213 12.88 11.85 11.99
C LYS A 213 13.99 11.44 11.04
N ASP A 214 14.71 10.36 11.35
CA ASP A 214 15.87 9.94 10.57
C ASP A 214 15.44 9.39 9.19
N GLU A 215 14.30 8.69 9.12
CA GLU A 215 13.72 8.18 7.87
C GLU A 215 13.27 9.32 6.94
N LEU A 216 12.59 10.34 7.48
CA LEU A 216 12.12 11.50 6.73
C LEU A 216 13.27 12.37 6.25
N TYR A 217 14.24 12.63 7.13
CA TYR A 217 15.45 13.37 6.77
C TYR A 217 16.17 12.71 5.59
N LEU A 218 16.43 11.40 5.69
CA LEU A 218 17.10 10.65 4.64
C LEU A 218 16.26 10.62 3.35
N ASN A 219 14.95 10.45 3.45
CA ASN A 219 14.06 10.46 2.30
C ASN A 219 14.08 11.80 1.54
N TRP A 220 13.97 12.92 2.26
CA TRP A 220 13.96 14.26 1.65
C TRP A 220 15.31 14.62 1.06
N LYS A 221 16.41 14.29 1.75
CA LYS A 221 17.77 14.48 1.24
C LYS A 221 18.03 13.65 -0.02
N ASN A 222 17.69 12.37 -0.01
CA ASN A 222 17.86 11.51 -1.18
C ASN A 222 17.03 12.02 -2.36
N THR A 223 15.83 12.52 -2.09
CA THR A 223 14.95 13.07 -3.11
C THR A 223 15.58 14.27 -3.81
N THR A 224 16.10 15.25 -3.07
CA THR A 224 16.73 16.44 -3.66
C THR A 224 17.98 16.09 -4.45
N GLU A 225 18.74 15.09 -4.02
CA GLU A 225 19.97 14.65 -4.70
C GLU A 225 19.71 13.82 -5.97
N SER A 226 18.60 13.08 -6.01
CA SER A 226 18.33 12.09 -7.06
C SER A 226 17.41 12.60 -8.17
N ILE A 227 16.34 13.33 -7.82
CA ILE A 227 15.22 13.66 -8.73
C ILE A 227 15.10 15.18 -8.87
N PRO A 228 14.98 15.71 -10.10
CA PRO A 228 14.67 17.11 -10.26
C PRO A 228 13.30 17.45 -9.68
N LEU A 229 13.24 18.50 -8.89
CA LEU A 229 11.99 18.95 -8.26
C LEU A 229 11.29 19.96 -9.15
N THR A 230 9.97 19.79 -9.27
CA THR A 230 9.11 20.83 -9.84
C THR A 230 9.14 22.07 -8.96
N GLN A 231 8.88 23.25 -9.54
CA GLN A 231 8.85 24.51 -8.80
C GLN A 231 7.90 24.45 -7.57
N GLN A 232 6.73 23.83 -7.74
CA GLN A 232 5.77 23.63 -6.65
C GLN A 232 6.35 22.75 -5.53
N SER A 233 7.01 21.64 -5.90
CA SER A 233 7.64 20.74 -4.94
C SER A 233 8.79 21.41 -4.18
N GLU A 234 9.58 22.25 -4.87
CA GLU A 234 10.66 23.02 -4.26
C GLU A 234 10.13 24.05 -3.25
N THR A 235 9.04 24.75 -3.58
CA THR A 235 8.39 25.70 -2.67
C THR A 235 7.88 25.00 -1.41
N LEU A 236 7.18 23.87 -1.56
CA LEU A 236 6.68 23.08 -0.43
C LEU A 236 7.81 22.51 0.42
N LEU A 237 8.87 21.98 -0.21
CA LEU A 237 10.05 21.51 0.50
C LEU A 237 10.69 22.63 1.33
N LYS A 238 10.93 23.81 0.74
CA LYS A 238 11.52 24.95 1.45
C LYS A 238 10.68 25.37 2.65
N SER A 239 9.36 25.40 2.49
CA SER A 239 8.43 25.71 3.58
C SER A 239 8.54 24.68 4.71
N SER A 240 8.43 23.39 4.37
CA SER A 240 8.47 22.31 5.37
C SER A 240 9.83 22.13 6.02
N VAL A 241 10.94 22.33 5.30
CA VAL A 241 12.30 22.37 5.88
C VAL A 241 12.44 23.56 6.83
N SER A 242 11.93 24.74 6.50
CA SER A 242 12.02 25.90 7.40
C SER A 242 11.23 25.65 8.69
N ALA A 243 10.02 25.09 8.57
CA ALA A 243 9.19 24.75 9.73
C ALA A 243 9.85 23.67 10.60
N THR A 244 10.28 22.57 9.97
CA THR A 244 10.89 21.42 10.65
C THR A 244 12.26 21.77 11.23
N GLY A 245 13.06 22.55 10.50
CA GLY A 245 14.41 22.98 10.85
C GLY A 245 14.48 23.79 12.13
N SER A 246 13.40 24.47 12.51
CA SER A 246 13.31 25.17 13.81
C SER A 246 13.43 24.22 15.02
N LYS A 247 13.01 22.96 14.87
CA LYS A 247 13.06 21.92 15.90
C LYS A 247 14.14 20.87 15.64
N HIS A 248 14.45 20.63 14.37
CA HIS A 248 15.40 19.64 13.89
C HIS A 248 16.39 20.32 12.93
N PRO A 249 17.42 21.03 13.46
CA PRO A 249 18.34 21.82 12.65
C PRO A 249 19.02 21.06 11.51
N GLU A 250 19.16 19.74 11.64
CA GLU A 250 19.69 18.87 10.58
C GLU A 250 18.93 19.02 9.26
N PHE A 251 17.60 19.26 9.27
CA PHE A 251 16.82 19.42 8.04
C PHE A 251 17.22 20.65 7.22
N LEU A 252 17.84 21.66 7.83
CA LEU A 252 18.28 22.86 7.12
C LEU A 252 19.39 22.56 6.10
N ASP A 253 20.15 21.48 6.29
CA ASP A 253 21.21 21.07 5.37
C ASP A 253 20.68 20.60 4.00
N ILE A 254 19.40 20.19 3.93
CA ILE A 254 18.74 19.70 2.71
C ILE A 254 18.69 20.82 1.66
N LEU A 255 18.54 22.07 2.10
CA LEU A 255 18.57 23.24 1.22
C LEU A 255 19.99 23.71 0.91
N GLY A 256 20.96 23.38 1.77
CA GLY A 256 22.38 23.75 1.61
C GLY A 256 23.16 22.83 0.67
N THR A 257 22.62 21.68 0.30
CA THR A 257 23.22 20.81 -0.72
C THR A 257 22.95 21.39 -2.11
N ASN A 258 24.02 21.81 -2.82
CA ASN A 258 24.03 22.40 -4.18
C ASN A 258 23.47 21.48 -5.30
N ARG A 259 22.68 20.46 -4.97
CA ARG A 259 22.22 19.39 -5.86
C ARG A 259 20.71 19.31 -6.02
N ILE A 260 19.93 20.35 -5.66
CA ILE A 260 18.54 20.43 -6.15
C ILE A 260 18.62 20.49 -7.67
N LYS A 261 18.45 19.33 -8.33
CA LYS A 261 18.47 19.24 -9.78
C LYS A 261 17.28 20.05 -10.28
N LYS A 262 17.54 21.10 -11.05
CA LYS A 262 16.46 21.89 -11.66
C LYS A 262 15.86 21.08 -12.81
N ASP A 263 14.53 21.17 -12.97
CA ASP A 263 13.78 20.55 -14.05
C ASP A 263 14.50 20.73 -15.40
N THR A 264 15.08 19.65 -15.89
CA THR A 264 15.56 19.52 -17.27
C THR A 264 14.68 18.48 -17.94
N PRO A 265 14.14 18.73 -19.14
CA PRO A 265 13.19 17.81 -19.76
C PRO A 265 13.86 16.48 -20.14
N ASN A 266 13.45 15.44 -19.40
CA ASN A 266 13.24 14.02 -19.73
C ASN A 266 14.05 13.38 -20.88
N ILE A 267 14.79 12.29 -20.58
CA ILE A 267 14.98 11.09 -21.44
C ILE A 267 15.46 9.86 -20.60
N GLU A 268 16.12 10.01 -19.44
CA GLU A 268 16.74 8.87 -18.72
C GLU A 268 16.08 8.46 -17.38
N SER A 269 14.86 8.94 -17.09
CA SER A 269 14.30 8.96 -15.72
C SER A 269 13.80 7.61 -15.16
N GLN A 270 13.53 6.60 -15.98
CA GLN A 270 13.05 5.30 -15.47
C GLN A 270 14.18 4.36 -15.01
N ALA A 271 15.31 4.31 -15.71
CA ALA A 271 16.42 3.40 -15.38
C ALA A 271 17.20 3.82 -14.13
N GLN A 272 17.25 5.12 -13.83
CA GLN A 272 17.87 5.63 -12.61
C GLN A 272 16.97 5.46 -11.38
N ARG A 273 15.63 5.59 -11.51
CA ARG A 273 14.69 5.31 -10.40
C ARG A 273 14.79 3.87 -9.89
N GLN A 274 15.03 2.90 -10.78
CA GLN A 274 15.16 1.47 -10.42
C GLN A 274 16.46 1.10 -9.69
N LYS A 275 17.57 1.83 -9.89
CA LYS A 275 18.87 1.49 -9.29
C LYS A 275 18.99 1.87 -7.81
N TYR A 276 18.19 2.84 -7.34
CA TYR A 276 18.42 3.49 -6.04
C TYR A 276 17.29 3.29 -5.02
N SER A 277 16.14 2.74 -5.42
CA SER A 277 15.12 2.26 -4.47
C SER A 277 15.66 1.16 -3.54
N PHE A 278 16.72 0.45 -3.96
CA PHE A 278 17.28 -0.69 -3.25
C PHE A 278 18.00 -0.37 -1.93
N GLY A 279 18.60 0.81 -1.77
CA GLY A 279 19.41 1.15 -0.59
C GLY A 279 18.61 1.58 0.64
N VAL A 280 17.50 2.27 0.43
CA VAL A 280 16.57 2.66 1.50
C VAL A 280 15.68 1.47 1.89
N LEU A 281 15.33 0.62 0.92
CA LEU A 281 14.51 -0.56 1.16
C LEU A 281 15.24 -1.78 1.65
N SER A 282 16.54 -1.99 1.40
CA SER A 282 17.23 -3.08 2.10
C SER A 282 17.22 -2.88 3.63
N GLY A 283 17.10 -1.64 4.12
CA GLY A 283 16.89 -1.36 5.54
C GLY A 283 15.44 -1.64 5.98
N ILE A 284 14.45 -1.12 5.23
CA ILE A 284 13.04 -1.24 5.60
C ILE A 284 12.52 -2.66 5.39
N THR A 285 12.74 -3.30 4.23
CA THR A 285 12.33 -4.70 4.00
C THR A 285 13.09 -5.71 4.85
N CYS A 286 14.35 -5.50 5.23
CA CYS A 286 14.99 -6.42 6.18
C CYS A 286 14.38 -6.31 7.59
N VAL A 287 13.96 -5.13 8.03
CA VAL A 287 13.30 -4.95 9.33
C VAL A 287 11.86 -5.49 9.29
N THR A 288 11.09 -5.23 8.22
CA THR A 288 9.71 -5.76 8.09
C THR A 288 9.68 -7.26 7.79
N ALA A 289 10.64 -7.79 7.05
CA ALA A 289 10.81 -9.24 6.87
C ALA A 289 11.24 -9.88 8.18
N ALA A 290 12.25 -9.34 8.88
CA ALA A 290 12.66 -9.88 10.19
C ALA A 290 11.51 -9.86 11.21
N LEU A 291 10.63 -8.85 11.19
CA LEU A 291 9.43 -8.80 12.04
C LEU A 291 8.30 -9.73 11.58
N ARG A 292 8.13 -9.96 10.27
CA ARG A 292 7.21 -11.00 9.73
C ARG A 292 7.73 -12.43 9.90
N PHE A 293 9.05 -12.61 10.04
CA PHE A 293 9.71 -13.89 10.32
C PHE A 293 10.01 -14.11 11.81
N ALA A 294 9.88 -13.10 12.67
CA ALA A 294 10.11 -13.20 14.11
C ALA A 294 9.19 -14.23 14.83
N PRO A 295 7.93 -14.49 14.40
CA PRO A 295 7.16 -15.60 14.96
C PRO A 295 7.64 -16.98 14.48
N ARG A 296 8.53 -17.06 13.49
CA ARG A 296 9.00 -18.31 12.86
C ARG A 296 10.41 -18.76 13.28
N PHE A 297 11.10 -18.02 14.15
CA PHE A 297 12.47 -18.37 14.58
C PHE A 297 12.63 -18.75 16.05
N THR A 298 11.55 -18.95 16.80
CA THR A 298 11.65 -19.42 18.21
C THR A 298 11.48 -20.93 18.40
N SER A 299 11.47 -21.75 17.33
CA SER A 299 11.44 -23.22 17.47
C SER A 299 12.75 -23.95 17.16
N LEU A 300 13.85 -23.24 16.88
CA LEU A 300 15.17 -23.85 16.75
C LEU A 300 16.07 -23.41 17.90
N SER A 301 15.82 -23.97 19.08
CA SER A 301 16.80 -24.04 20.16
C SER A 301 16.87 -25.46 20.68
N SER A 302 17.48 -26.33 19.88
CA SER A 302 18.15 -27.53 20.38
C SER A 302 19.29 -27.92 19.43
N ALA A 303 20.32 -27.07 19.37
CA ALA A 303 21.73 -27.40 19.07
C ALA A 303 22.43 -26.20 18.39
N ALA A 304 23.08 -25.35 19.19
CA ALA A 304 24.35 -24.66 18.90
C ALA A 304 24.53 -23.58 19.96
N ALA A 305 25.14 -23.98 21.07
CA ALA A 305 25.73 -23.06 22.03
C ALA A 305 26.88 -22.32 21.35
N SER A 306 26.78 -21.00 21.20
CA SER A 306 27.85 -20.05 21.46
C SER A 306 27.46 -18.65 20.98
N TYR A 307 27.86 -17.66 21.78
CA TYR A 307 27.80 -16.21 21.59
C TYR A 307 26.64 -15.46 22.26
N SER A 308 27.07 -14.73 23.27
CA SER A 308 26.39 -13.81 24.17
C SER A 308 25.66 -12.68 23.43
N GLY A 309 24.33 -12.67 23.53
CA GLY A 309 23.48 -11.54 23.15
C GLY A 309 22.01 -11.65 23.62
N ALA A 310 21.67 -12.67 24.42
CA ALA A 310 20.30 -13.09 24.70
C ALA A 310 19.66 -12.43 25.95
N SER A 311 19.92 -11.14 26.20
CA SER A 311 19.37 -10.43 27.37
C SER A 311 18.21 -9.47 27.06
N LEU A 312 17.97 -9.09 25.80
CA LEU A 312 16.92 -8.12 25.46
C LEU A 312 15.64 -8.75 24.89
N ALA A 313 15.69 -10.02 24.46
CA ALA A 313 14.55 -10.69 23.82
C ALA A 313 13.60 -11.43 24.78
N ARG A 314 13.95 -11.58 26.08
CA ARG A 314 13.12 -12.31 27.05
C ARG A 314 12.02 -11.48 27.72
N VAL A 315 11.98 -10.16 27.50
CA VAL A 315 10.97 -9.28 28.14
C VAL A 315 9.71 -9.11 27.28
N ALA A 316 9.75 -9.41 25.98
CA ALA A 316 8.64 -9.13 25.06
C ALA A 316 7.77 -10.35 24.68
N ILE A 317 8.11 -11.58 25.11
CA ILE A 317 7.39 -12.80 24.72
C ILE A 317 6.77 -13.45 25.97
N GLY A 318 5.70 -12.84 26.45
CA GLY A 318 4.74 -13.46 27.35
C GLY A 318 3.66 -14.19 26.55
N SER A 319 3.88 -15.49 26.34
CA SER A 319 2.88 -16.57 26.28
C SER A 319 1.55 -16.35 25.54
N SER A 320 1.43 -16.93 24.33
CA SER A 320 0.44 -17.99 24.01
C SER A 320 0.41 -18.31 22.51
N ALA A 321 0.02 -19.55 22.19
CA ALA A 321 -0.34 -20.13 20.87
C ALA A 321 0.69 -21.06 20.23
N VAL A 322 0.74 -22.28 20.78
CA VAL A 322 1.12 -23.51 20.09
C VAL A 322 -0.10 -24.01 19.31
N ALA A 323 0.10 -24.37 18.03
CA ALA A 323 -0.60 -25.40 17.24
C ALA A 323 -0.97 -24.93 15.82
N ALA A 324 -0.14 -25.29 14.83
CA ALA A 324 -0.51 -25.72 13.48
C ALA A 324 0.71 -25.70 12.55
N SER A 325 1.52 -26.76 12.59
CA SER A 325 2.62 -27.00 11.66
C SER A 325 2.50 -28.42 11.15
N ALA A 326 2.20 -28.59 9.85
CA ALA A 326 2.74 -29.64 8.97
C ALA A 326 1.93 -29.69 7.65
N ALA A 327 2.27 -28.87 6.64
CA ALA A 327 1.82 -29.14 5.27
C ALA A 327 2.59 -28.44 4.13
N VAL A 328 3.40 -27.38 4.36
CA VAL A 328 3.88 -26.52 3.24
C VAL A 328 5.41 -26.49 3.07
N ALA A 329 6.14 -27.43 3.66
CA ALA A 329 7.61 -27.40 3.64
C ALA A 329 8.33 -27.79 2.32
N PRO A 330 7.79 -28.56 1.34
CA PRO A 330 8.62 -29.03 0.24
C PRO A 330 8.64 -28.14 -1.03
N LEU A 331 7.88 -27.04 -1.11
CA LEU A 331 7.74 -26.24 -2.35
C LEU A 331 8.55 -24.93 -2.41
N ILE A 332 9.13 -24.47 -1.30
CA ILE A 332 9.73 -23.12 -1.24
C ILE A 332 11.25 -23.13 -1.50
N ALA A 333 11.95 -24.23 -1.20
CA ALA A 333 13.40 -24.32 -1.40
C ALA A 333 13.88 -24.20 -2.87
N PRO A 334 13.15 -24.71 -3.89
CA PRO A 334 13.62 -24.60 -5.28
C PRO A 334 13.48 -23.17 -5.85
N ALA A 335 12.46 -22.41 -5.43
CA ALA A 335 12.18 -21.08 -5.96
C ALA A 335 13.20 -20.02 -5.49
N SER A 336 13.66 -20.12 -4.25
CA SER A 336 14.67 -19.21 -3.70
C SER A 336 16.05 -19.39 -4.34
N LEU A 337 16.42 -20.63 -4.69
CA LEU A 337 17.66 -20.94 -5.41
C LEU A 337 17.61 -20.50 -6.89
N LEU A 338 16.45 -20.60 -7.54
CA LEU A 338 16.25 -20.10 -8.90
C LEU A 338 16.34 -18.56 -8.98
N LEU A 339 15.80 -17.85 -7.98
CA LEU A 339 15.89 -16.39 -7.91
C LEU A 339 17.32 -15.90 -7.62
N LEU A 340 18.06 -16.59 -6.74
CA LEU A 340 19.48 -16.30 -6.48
C LEU A 340 20.37 -16.65 -7.68
N GLY A 341 20.10 -17.76 -8.37
CA GLY A 341 20.81 -18.16 -9.59
C GLY A 341 20.57 -17.18 -10.73
N GLY A 342 19.32 -16.77 -10.97
CA GLY A 342 18.97 -15.76 -11.97
C GLY A 342 19.60 -14.40 -11.69
N PHE A 343 19.66 -13.99 -10.41
CA PHE A 343 20.28 -12.73 -9.99
C PHE A 343 21.80 -12.72 -10.21
N MET A 344 22.49 -13.82 -9.89
CA MET A 344 23.94 -13.93 -10.13
C MET A 344 24.28 -13.89 -11.62
N VAL A 345 23.46 -14.53 -12.46
CA VAL A 345 23.64 -14.53 -13.93
C VAL A 345 23.40 -13.14 -14.53
N LEU A 346 22.38 -12.41 -14.07
CA LEU A 346 22.11 -11.04 -14.52
C LEU A 346 23.24 -10.08 -14.12
N LYS A 347 23.78 -10.23 -12.91
CA LYS A 347 24.89 -9.40 -12.43
C LYS A 347 26.22 -9.72 -13.13
N ALA A 348 26.44 -10.98 -13.48
CA ALA A 348 27.60 -11.39 -14.27
C ALA A 348 27.53 -10.86 -15.71
N LYS A 349 26.34 -10.90 -16.33
CA LYS A 349 26.10 -10.36 -17.67
C LYS A 349 26.30 -8.84 -17.72
N GLN A 350 25.79 -8.11 -16.73
CA GLN A 350 26.01 -6.65 -16.62
C GLN A 350 27.50 -6.30 -16.49
N ARG A 351 28.27 -7.03 -15.67
CA ARG A 351 29.72 -6.78 -15.53
C ARG A 351 30.50 -7.08 -16.82
N MET A 352 30.07 -8.07 -17.59
CA MET A 352 30.67 -8.39 -18.90
C MET A 352 30.37 -7.31 -19.95
N ASP A 353 29.17 -6.73 -19.92
CA ASP A 353 28.79 -5.66 -20.85
C ASP A 353 29.48 -4.33 -20.47
N GLU A 354 29.67 -4.05 -19.18
CA GLU A 354 30.45 -2.90 -18.68
C GLU A 354 31.93 -3.01 -19.04
N THR A 355 32.54 -4.21 -18.93
CA THR A 355 33.95 -4.40 -19.34
C THR A 355 34.15 -4.26 -20.85
N ARG A 356 33.20 -4.69 -21.68
CA ARG A 356 33.23 -4.47 -23.14
C ARG A 356 33.03 -3.00 -23.54
N ALA A 357 32.32 -2.20 -22.74
CA ALA A 357 32.17 -0.77 -22.97
C ALA A 357 33.46 0.02 -22.66
N ILE A 358 34.26 -0.47 -21.69
CA ILE A 358 35.54 0.14 -21.32
C ILE A 358 36.63 -0.16 -22.37
N GLU A 359 36.64 -1.36 -22.97
CA GLU A 359 37.57 -1.68 -24.08
C GLU A 359 37.33 -0.82 -25.33
N LYS A 360 36.09 -0.38 -25.58
CA LYS A 360 35.75 0.48 -26.73
C LYS A 360 36.11 1.96 -26.54
N THR A 361 36.41 2.41 -25.32
CA THR A 361 36.65 3.84 -25.01
C THR A 361 38.09 4.18 -24.68
N THR A 362 39.03 3.24 -24.79
CA THR A 362 40.46 3.52 -24.60
C THR A 362 41.13 3.83 -25.96
N PRO A 363 41.55 5.07 -26.25
CA PRO A 363 42.20 5.40 -27.51
C PRO A 363 43.64 4.89 -27.52
N THR A 364 44.00 4.08 -28.51
CA THR A 364 45.38 3.74 -28.89
C THR A 364 46.18 5.01 -29.23
N LYS A 365 46.86 5.58 -28.22
CA LYS A 365 47.97 6.52 -28.41
C LYS A 365 49.27 5.78 -28.15
N TYR A 366 49.83 5.15 -29.17
CA TYR A 366 51.28 4.96 -29.34
C TYR A 366 51.55 4.58 -30.79
N LYS A 367 51.90 5.57 -31.62
CA LYS A 367 52.71 5.42 -32.84
C LYS A 367 53.13 6.80 -33.34
N SER A 368 54.29 7.28 -32.88
CA SER A 368 55.24 8.05 -33.70
C SER A 368 56.49 8.41 -32.88
N CYS A 369 57.44 7.48 -32.81
CA CYS A 369 58.87 7.83 -32.74
C CYS A 369 59.57 6.91 -33.74
N LEU A 370 59.79 7.43 -34.95
CA LEU A 370 60.77 6.96 -35.93
C LEU A 370 60.80 8.00 -37.07
N LYS A 371 61.68 8.97 -36.90
CA LYS A 371 62.51 9.53 -37.96
C LYS A 371 63.91 9.72 -37.40
#